data_AF-A0A2G6CXM4-F1
#
_entry.id   AF-A0A2G6CXM4-F1
#
_cell.length_a   1.000
_cell.length_b   1.000
_cell.length_c   1.000
_cell.angle_alpha   90.00
_cell.angle_beta   90.00
_cell.angle_gamma   90.00
#
_symmetry.space_group_name_H-M   'P 1'
#
loop_
_entity.id
_entity.type
_entity.pdbx_description
1 polymer ?
#
loop_
_entity_poly.entity_id
_entity_poly.type
_entity_poly.pdbx_seq_one_letter_code
_entity_poly.pdbx_strand_id
1 'polypeptide(L)'
;MNPSTTISSTTPGRVRIRTARLRSKRFAAETENKVSRLEGVTDVRCNLRSGSLVVNFDPKIIDELAMEEKLESICTRRKPSPTDKKLRARVNQISKIGMATTLTSSVAFAFAGKKKLHLYTGNAFLFFAAIHMLRYKKTLFR
;
A
#
# COMPACT_ATOMS: atom_id res chain seq x y z
N MET A 1 7.01 -14.40 -2.79
CA MET A 1 8.19 -14.09 -1.96
C MET A 1 8.04 -12.67 -1.42
N ASN A 2 7.63 -12.53 -0.15
CA ASN A 2 7.47 -11.22 0.52
C ASN A 2 8.86 -10.70 0.92
N PRO A 3 9.36 -9.60 0.35
CA PRO A 3 10.72 -9.17 0.65
C PRO A 3 10.74 -8.43 2.00
N SER A 4 11.53 -8.98 2.92
CA SER A 4 12.26 -8.27 3.99
C SER A 4 11.64 -8.14 5.38
N THR A 5 10.61 -8.91 5.74
CA THR A 5 10.25 -9.10 7.17
C THR A 5 10.55 -10.54 7.55
N THR A 6 11.56 -10.74 8.40
CA THR A 6 11.92 -12.07 8.92
C THR A 6 11.65 -12.07 10.42
N ILE A 7 10.68 -12.87 10.86
CA ILE A 7 10.50 -13.21 12.27
C ILE A 7 11.66 -14.15 12.60
N SER A 8 12.55 -13.69 13.48
CA SER A 8 13.85 -14.33 13.67
C SER A 8 13.92 -15.20 14.92
N SER A 9 12.96 -15.08 15.84
CA SER A 9 12.85 -15.88 17.06
C SER A 9 11.54 -15.53 17.76
N THR A 10 10.80 -16.57 18.12
CA THR A 10 9.64 -16.50 19.01
C THR A 10 9.95 -17.39 20.20
N THR A 11 10.06 -16.77 21.37
CA THR A 11 10.18 -17.43 22.67
C THR A 11 8.95 -17.00 23.45
N PRO A 12 8.41 -17.82 24.38
CA PRO A 12 7.20 -17.46 25.11
C PRO A 12 7.27 -16.04 25.69
N GLY A 13 6.36 -15.17 25.24
CA GLY A 13 6.30 -13.77 25.65
C GLY A 13 7.32 -12.82 25.02
N ARG A 14 8.03 -13.22 23.95
CA ARG A 14 8.96 -12.34 23.22
C ARG A 14 9.04 -12.66 21.72
N VAL A 15 8.75 -11.65 20.89
CA VAL A 15 8.90 -11.70 19.42
C VAL A 15 10.02 -10.77 18.96
N ARG A 16 10.90 -11.25 18.07
CA ARG A 16 11.88 -10.40 17.37
C ARG A 16 11.60 -10.35 15.87
N ILE A 17 11.39 -9.14 15.37
CA ILE A 17 11.19 -8.86 13.94
C ILE A 17 12.40 -8.15 13.38
N ARG A 18 12.84 -8.60 12.20
CA ARG A 18 13.89 -7.92 11.44
C ARG A 18 13.34 -7.40 10.13
N THR A 19 13.53 -6.11 9.88
CA THR A 19 13.25 -5.50 8.58
C THR A 19 14.15 -4.31 8.31
N ALA A 20 14.59 -4.15 7.05
CA ALA A 20 15.42 -3.02 6.64
C ALA A 20 14.76 -1.66 6.90
N ARG A 21 13.42 -1.60 6.94
CA ARG A 21 12.66 -0.38 7.20
C ARG A 21 12.90 0.18 8.60
N LEU A 22 13.18 -0.66 9.59
CA LEU A 22 13.48 -0.25 10.96
C LEU A 22 14.84 0.47 11.09
N ARG A 23 15.67 0.51 10.04
CA ARG A 23 16.86 1.38 10.01
C ARG A 23 16.51 2.86 9.91
N SER A 24 15.30 3.20 9.42
CA SER A 24 14.82 4.58 9.36
C SER A 24 14.33 5.02 10.74
N LYS A 25 14.97 6.04 11.33
CA LYS A 25 14.61 6.61 12.64
C LYS A 25 13.12 6.96 12.74
N ARG A 26 12.56 7.55 11.68
CA ARG A 26 11.14 7.92 11.60
C ARG A 26 10.24 6.69 11.64
N PHE A 27 10.55 5.66 10.85
CA PHE A 27 9.75 4.44 10.79
C PHE A 27 9.84 3.64 12.09
N ALA A 28 11.03 3.54 12.68
CA ALA A 28 11.23 2.88 13.96
C ALA A 28 10.42 3.56 15.08
N ALA A 29 10.53 4.88 15.23
CA ALA A 29 9.77 5.62 16.24
C ALA A 29 8.25 5.50 16.04
N GLU A 30 7.77 5.51 14.79
CA GLU A 30 6.34 5.32 14.52
C GLU A 30 5.89 3.88 14.84
N THR A 31 6.71 2.89 14.53
CA THR A 31 6.43 1.47 14.79
C THR A 31 6.42 1.20 16.28
N GLU A 32 7.43 1.68 17.00
CA GLU A 32 7.55 1.57 18.46
C GLU A 32 6.33 2.15 19.18
N ASN A 33 5.92 3.37 18.82
CA ASN A 33 4.71 4.01 19.38
C ASN A 33 3.40 3.27 19.09
N LYS A 34 3.33 2.53 17.99
CA LYS A 34 2.13 1.75 17.65
C LYS A 34 2.11 0.42 18.40
N VAL A 35 3.26 -0.24 18.46
CA VAL A 35 3.40 -1.54 19.13
C VAL A 35 3.26 -1.39 20.64
N SER A 36 3.77 -0.30 21.23
CA SER A 36 3.62 -0.02 22.66
C SER A 36 2.17 0.22 23.11
N ARG A 37 1.26 0.47 22.16
CA ARG A 37 -0.18 0.64 22.43
C ARG A 37 -0.98 -0.64 22.23
N LEU A 38 -0.34 -1.73 21.83
CA LEU A 38 -1.02 -3.01 21.70
C LEU A 38 -1.28 -3.61 23.07
N GLU A 39 -2.48 -4.15 23.23
CA GLU A 39 -2.87 -4.87 24.43
C GLU A 39 -1.98 -6.11 24.64
N GLY A 40 -1.50 -6.29 25.88
CA GLY A 40 -0.60 -7.38 26.25
C GLY A 40 0.89 -7.11 25.99
N VAL A 41 1.29 -5.94 25.45
CA VAL A 41 2.72 -5.59 25.27
C VAL A 41 3.29 -4.97 26.56
N THR A 42 4.43 -5.50 27.00
CA THR A 42 5.11 -5.08 28.25
C THR A 42 6.32 -4.19 27.97
N ASP A 43 7.10 -4.50 26.94
CA ASP A 43 8.29 -3.72 26.57
C ASP A 43 8.52 -3.78 25.06
N VAL A 44 9.02 -2.69 24.49
CA VAL A 44 9.30 -2.55 23.06
C VAL A 44 10.67 -1.91 22.90
N ARG A 45 11.56 -2.57 22.16
CA ARG A 45 12.91 -2.06 21.88
C ARG A 45 13.25 -2.10 20.41
N CYS A 46 13.49 -0.93 19.83
CA CYS A 46 13.99 -0.77 18.47
C CYS A 46 15.52 -0.67 18.43
N ASN A 47 16.15 -1.39 17.51
CA ASN A 47 17.56 -1.23 17.17
C ASN A 47 17.71 -0.79 15.70
N LEU A 48 18.01 0.49 15.52
CA LEU A 48 18.18 1.12 14.20
C LEU A 48 19.36 0.54 13.40
N ARG A 49 20.47 0.20 14.07
CA ARG A 49 21.70 -0.28 13.40
C ARG A 49 21.47 -1.64 12.75
N SER A 50 20.84 -2.56 13.48
CA SER A 50 20.53 -3.90 12.97
C SER A 50 19.21 -3.97 12.20
N GLY A 51 18.34 -2.98 12.34
CA GLY A 51 17.01 -2.98 11.75
C GLY A 51 16.10 -4.03 12.39
N SER A 52 16.15 -4.15 13.72
CA SER A 52 15.34 -5.11 14.46
C SER A 52 14.48 -4.47 15.53
N LEU A 53 13.30 -5.04 15.73
CA LEU A 53 12.38 -4.71 16.80
C LEU A 53 12.22 -5.94 17.69
N VAL A 54 12.36 -5.75 19.00
CA VAL A 54 12.08 -6.78 20.01
C VAL A 54 10.87 -6.32 20.79
N VAL A 55 9.89 -7.20 20.92
CA VAL A 55 8.63 -6.96 21.64
C VAL A 55 8.51 -8.02 22.70
N ASN A 56 8.39 -7.61 23.96
CA ASN A 56 8.01 -8.48 25.05
C ASN A 56 6.51 -8.31 25.31
N PHE A 57 5.80 -9.42 25.46
CA PHE A 57 4.35 -9.45 25.65
C PHE A 57 3.96 -10.53 26.67
N ASP A 58 2.80 -10.38 27.28
CA ASP A 58 2.24 -11.39 28.17
C ASP A 58 1.43 -12.43 27.37
N PRO A 59 1.89 -13.69 27.29
CA PRO A 59 1.18 -14.75 26.56
C PRO A 59 -0.17 -15.12 27.18
N LYS A 60 -0.49 -14.66 28.41
CA LYS A 60 -1.81 -14.86 29.03
C LYS A 60 -2.86 -13.90 28.48
N ILE A 61 -2.45 -12.74 27.96
CA ILE A 61 -3.36 -11.70 27.46
C ILE A 61 -3.55 -11.86 25.95
N ILE A 62 -2.47 -12.19 25.23
CA ILE A 62 -2.48 -12.30 23.79
C ILE A 62 -1.64 -13.49 23.34
N ASP A 63 -2.23 -14.28 22.44
CA ASP A 63 -1.57 -15.41 21.83
C ASP A 63 -0.39 -14.98 20.93
N GLU A 64 0.61 -15.84 20.84
CA GLU A 64 1.85 -15.59 20.12
C GLU A 64 1.60 -15.39 18.62
N LEU A 65 0.73 -16.20 18.00
CA LEU A 65 0.40 -16.09 16.58
C LEU A 65 -0.37 -14.80 16.30
N ALA A 66 -1.30 -14.43 17.17
CA ALA A 66 -2.06 -13.19 17.06
C ALA A 66 -1.15 -11.95 17.22
N MET A 67 -0.14 -12.02 18.08
CA MET A 67 0.86 -10.97 18.22
C MET A 67 1.74 -10.88 16.98
N GLU A 68 2.23 -12.00 16.45
CA GLU A 68 3.02 -12.04 15.22
C GLU A 68 2.28 -11.41 14.04
N GLU A 69 1.01 -11.78 13.81
CA GLU A 69 0.20 -11.23 12.74
C GLU A 69 0.00 -9.71 12.88
N LYS A 70 -0.30 -9.24 14.11
CA LYS A 70 -0.41 -7.80 14.41
C LYS A 70 0.91 -7.08 14.11
N LEU A 71 2.03 -7.62 14.57
CA LEU A 71 3.33 -7.00 14.39
C LEU A 71 3.78 -7.01 12.92
N GLU A 72 3.54 -8.10 12.19
CA GLU A 72 3.80 -8.19 10.75
C GLU A 72 2.97 -7.13 10.00
N SER A 73 1.70 -6.99 10.33
CA SER A 73 0.84 -5.97 9.71
C SER A 73 1.39 -4.56 9.91
N ILE A 74 1.92 -4.24 11.09
CA ILE A 74 2.48 -2.92 11.41
C ILE A 74 3.82 -2.71 10.68
N CYS A 75 4.71 -3.72 10.71
CA CYS A 75 6.05 -3.65 10.14
C CYS A 75 6.04 -3.68 8.60
N THR A 76 5.10 -4.39 7.99
CA THR A 76 4.98 -4.56 6.54
C THR A 76 4.14 -3.47 5.89
N ARG A 77 3.23 -2.79 6.60
CA ARG A 77 2.40 -1.72 6.03
C ARG A 77 3.27 -0.55 5.55
N ARG A 78 3.46 -0.47 4.24
CA ARG A 78 4.16 0.64 3.58
C ARG A 78 3.23 1.85 3.57
N LYS A 79 3.59 2.91 4.31
CA LYS A 79 2.98 4.22 4.08
C LYS A 79 3.38 4.67 2.67
N PRO A 80 2.42 5.06 1.80
CA PRO A 80 2.75 5.55 0.47
C PRO A 80 3.63 6.80 0.61
N SER A 81 4.78 6.79 -0.04
CA SER A 81 5.69 7.93 -0.03
C SER A 81 5.04 9.14 -0.72
N PRO A 82 5.49 10.38 -0.45
CA PRO A 82 5.05 11.56 -1.20
C PRO A 82 5.23 11.39 -2.72
N THR A 83 6.29 10.71 -3.16
CA THR A 83 6.56 10.38 -4.56
C THR A 83 5.50 9.42 -5.12
N ASP A 84 5.13 8.39 -4.37
CA ASP A 84 4.06 7.44 -4.76
C ASP A 84 2.71 8.16 -4.89
N LYS A 85 2.44 9.14 -4.02
CA LYS A 85 1.23 9.97 -4.08
C LYS A 85 1.22 10.87 -5.32
N LYS A 86 2.34 11.54 -5.63
CA LYS A 86 2.47 12.39 -6.82
C LYS A 86 2.32 11.59 -8.11
N LEU A 87 2.96 10.42 -8.21
CA LEU A 87 2.84 9.55 -9.38
C LEU A 87 1.39 9.08 -9.58
N ARG A 88 0.73 8.63 -8.50
CA ARG A 88 -0.69 8.25 -8.55
C ARG A 88 -1.58 9.43 -8.97
N ALA A 89 -1.35 10.63 -8.43
CA ALA A 89 -2.09 11.83 -8.83
C ALA A 89 -1.92 12.15 -10.31
N ARG A 90 -0.68 12.06 -10.84
CA ARG A 90 -0.37 12.29 -12.25
C ARG A 90 -1.06 11.29 -13.16
N VAL A 91 -1.01 9.99 -12.83
CA VAL A 91 -1.72 8.93 -13.57
C VAL A 91 -3.23 9.19 -13.57
N ASN A 92 -3.81 9.61 -12.45
CA ASN A 92 -5.23 9.94 -12.36
C ASN A 92 -5.61 11.13 -13.23
N GLN A 93 -4.76 12.15 -13.22
CA GLN A 93 -4.97 13.37 -14.01
C GLN A 93 -4.91 13.06 -15.50
N ILE A 94 -3.89 12.30 -15.94
CA ILE A 94 -3.77 11.85 -17.33
C ILE A 94 -4.99 11.02 -17.74
N SER A 95 -5.43 10.08 -16.90
CA SER A 95 -6.59 9.24 -17.21
C SER A 95 -7.87 10.07 -17.36
N LYS A 96 -8.10 11.05 -16.47
CA LYS A 96 -9.29 11.93 -16.53
C LYS A 96 -9.26 12.85 -17.76
N ILE A 97 -8.11 13.46 -18.04
CA ILE A 97 -7.95 14.32 -19.21
C ILE A 97 -8.11 13.50 -20.48
N GLY A 98 -7.42 12.35 -20.57
CA GLY A 98 -7.51 11.42 -21.69
C GLY A 98 -8.94 10.96 -21.96
N MET A 99 -9.72 10.64 -20.93
CA MET A 99 -11.15 10.35 -21.09
C MET A 99 -11.94 11.52 -21.66
N ALA A 100 -11.80 12.71 -21.08
CA ALA A 100 -12.58 13.87 -21.51
C ALA A 100 -12.26 14.27 -22.95
N THR A 101 -10.98 14.23 -23.32
CA THR A 101 -10.53 14.57 -24.67
C THR A 101 -10.96 13.51 -25.68
N THR A 102 -10.70 12.23 -25.41
CA THR A 102 -11.06 11.15 -26.35
C THR A 102 -12.56 11.00 -26.52
N LEU A 103 -13.35 11.18 -25.46
CA LEU A 103 -14.81 11.19 -25.55
C LEU A 103 -15.32 12.34 -26.43
N THR A 104 -14.85 13.56 -26.17
CA THR A 104 -15.24 14.76 -26.94
C THR A 104 -14.85 14.61 -28.41
N SER A 105 -13.63 14.14 -28.70
CA SER A 105 -13.17 13.90 -30.07
C SER A 105 -13.95 12.76 -30.76
N SER A 106 -14.27 11.69 -30.03
CA SER A 106 -15.03 10.56 -30.58
C SER A 106 -16.44 10.99 -31.01
N VAL A 107 -17.11 11.83 -30.20
CA VAL A 107 -18.40 12.44 -30.52
C VAL A 107 -18.28 13.35 -31.75
N ALA A 108 -17.27 14.23 -31.79
CA ALA A 108 -17.07 15.13 -32.93
C ALA A 108 -16.83 14.37 -34.25
N PHE A 109 -16.04 13.29 -34.22
CA PHE A 109 -15.80 12.46 -35.41
C PHE A 109 -16.99 11.60 -35.82
N ALA A 110 -17.85 11.21 -34.88
CA ALA A 110 -19.12 10.58 -35.18
C ALA A 110 -20.04 11.53 -35.96
N PHE A 111 -20.19 12.77 -35.48
CA PHE A 111 -20.97 13.81 -36.18
C PHE A 111 -20.40 14.16 -37.57
N ALA A 112 -19.07 14.16 -37.72
CA ALA A 112 -18.41 14.42 -39.00
C ALA A 112 -18.39 13.23 -39.97
N GLY A 113 -19.01 12.08 -39.63
CA GLY A 113 -19.09 10.89 -40.49
C GLY A 113 -17.76 10.16 -40.71
N LYS A 114 -16.68 10.51 -40.00
CA LYS A 114 -15.34 9.94 -40.19
C LYS A 114 -15.16 8.63 -39.42
N LYS A 115 -15.68 7.53 -39.99
CA LYS A 115 -15.71 6.18 -39.38
C LYS A 115 -14.35 5.70 -38.83
N LYS A 116 -13.25 5.91 -39.56
CA LYS A 116 -11.90 5.48 -39.12
C LYS A 116 -11.40 6.26 -37.90
N LEU A 117 -11.57 7.58 -37.88
CA LEU A 117 -11.15 8.44 -36.76
C LEU A 117 -12.00 8.20 -35.50
N HIS A 118 -13.29 7.94 -35.67
CA HIS A 118 -14.16 7.54 -34.58
C HIS A 118 -13.70 6.22 -33.95
N LEU A 119 -13.35 5.21 -34.76
CA LEU A 119 -12.82 3.94 -34.26
C LEU A 119 -11.52 4.11 -33.45
N TYR A 120 -10.58 4.91 -33.93
CA TYR A 120 -9.33 5.15 -33.20
C TYR A 120 -9.55 5.89 -31.87
N THR A 121 -10.35 6.96 -31.87
CA THR A 121 -10.64 7.73 -30.66
C THR A 121 -11.48 6.94 -29.65
N GLY A 122 -12.39 6.08 -30.13
CA GLY A 122 -13.15 5.15 -29.30
C GLY A 122 -12.25 4.10 -28.63
N ASN A 123 -11.30 3.50 -29.36
CA ASN A 123 -10.33 2.57 -28.77
C ASN A 123 -9.44 3.24 -27.71
N ALA A 124 -8.98 4.47 -27.99
CA ALA A 124 -8.22 5.24 -27.01
C ALA A 124 -9.05 5.53 -25.74
N PHE A 125 -10.33 5.88 -25.91
CA PHE A 125 -11.26 6.04 -24.80
C PHE A 125 -11.42 4.75 -23.97
N LEU A 126 -11.62 3.60 -24.63
CA LEU A 126 -11.71 2.29 -23.94
C LEU A 126 -10.45 1.99 -23.13
N PHE A 127 -9.26 2.28 -23.68
CA PHE A 127 -8.00 2.08 -22.97
C PHE A 127 -7.93 2.91 -21.68
N PHE A 128 -8.30 4.20 -21.74
CA PHE A 128 -8.35 5.04 -20.55
C PHE A 128 -9.45 4.57 -19.57
N ALA A 129 -10.61 4.15 -20.06
CA ALA A 129 -11.71 3.57 -19.28
C ALA A 129 -11.29 2.31 -18.53
N ALA A 130 -10.57 1.41 -19.19
CA ALA A 130 -10.05 0.20 -18.58
C ALA A 130 -9.06 0.52 -17.44
N ILE A 131 -8.12 1.46 -17.64
CA ILE A 131 -7.19 1.90 -16.59
C ILE A 131 -7.95 2.46 -15.38
N HIS A 132 -8.99 3.27 -15.62
CA HIS A 132 -9.82 3.81 -14.55
C HIS A 132 -10.56 2.70 -13.79
N MET A 133 -11.27 1.81 -14.49
CA MET A 133 -12.01 0.72 -13.85
C MET A 133 -11.10 -0.22 -13.07
N LEU A 134 -9.97 -0.65 -13.63
CA LEU A 134 -9.02 -1.53 -12.93
C LEU A 134 -8.48 -0.89 -11.65
N ARG A 135 -8.36 0.44 -11.62
CA ARG A 135 -7.92 1.18 -10.43
C ARG A 135 -9.03 1.31 -9.37
N TYR A 136 -10.30 1.36 -9.78
CA TYR A 136 -11.47 1.48 -8.90
C TYR A 136 -12.24 0.17 -8.68
N LYS A 137 -11.75 -0.97 -9.19
CA LYS A 137 -12.42 -2.28 -9.08
C LYS A 137 -12.81 -2.66 -7.65
N LYS A 138 -12.03 -2.24 -6.65
CA LYS A 138 -12.31 -2.52 -5.24
C LYS A 138 -13.50 -1.76 -4.65
N THR A 139 -13.96 -0.70 -5.33
CA THR A 139 -15.13 0.09 -4.92
C THR A 139 -16.42 -0.42 -5.58
N LEU A 140 -16.30 -1.14 -6.72
CA LEU A 140 -17.43 -1.68 -7.47
C LEU A 140 -17.87 -3.08 -7.01
N PHE A 141 -16.95 -3.87 -6.42
CA PHE A 141 -17.23 -5.22 -5.91
C PHE A 141 -17.25 -5.26 -4.37
N ARG A 142 -17.85 -4.25 -3.74
CA ARG A 142 -18.11 -4.23 -2.30
C ARG A 142 -19.59 -4.42 -2.04
#